data_AF-A0A2T4CN95-F1
#
_entry.id   AF-A0A2T4CN95-F1
#
_cell.length_a   1.000
_cell.length_b   1.000
_cell.length_c   1.000
_cell.angle_alpha   90.00
_cell.angle_beta   90.00
_cell.angle_gamma   90.00
#
_symmetry.space_group_name_H-M   'P 1'
#
loop_
_entity.id
_entity.type
_entity.pdbx_description
1 polymer ?
#
loop_
_entity_poly.entity_id
_entity_poly.type
_entity_poly.pdbx_seq_one_letter_code
_entity_poly.pdbx_strand_id
1 'polypeptide(L)'
;LVNRNPIGWEERSAGLCLVGGNTVKSDEVSTLGGCWNGGELIKDASAAAYRTYGSVPHGPENCIRCRWFITEARYLPALNAQFNQLSYKAHQAANLSVEIEGELEALKDEQFFCEEQGAPFTKHNDMQVLQRRYEKQQVEADEYTKDWIACFELISKIIHVEEARNDDDTKDKLIAVGNEQDISHALKFVETESELLHLSLLCDDAEFFPDLQDELRKTPAIEKRSRQLSRALMKKGFEPIFMEMDEKQQLIAGNAMLRQMAKIADPDDKMEGYRKVANYIEAGEYLSNHKLFNAGMNALSDKALRLENLTQPALLEG
;
A
#
# COMPACT_ATOMS: atom_id res chain seq x y z
N LEU A 1 -25.92 6.50 18.83
CA LEU A 1 -25.53 5.11 18.50
C LEU A 1 -24.15 5.17 17.87
N VAL A 2 -23.11 5.02 18.69
CA VAL A 2 -21.71 5.12 18.26
C VAL A 2 -21.38 3.88 17.44
N ASN A 3 -21.03 4.02 16.15
CA ASN A 3 -20.51 3.00 15.21
C ASN A 3 -20.63 1.53 15.68
N ARG A 4 -21.86 1.01 15.68
CA ARG A 4 -22.11 -0.42 15.89
C ARG A 4 -22.81 -0.97 14.67
N ASN A 5 -22.28 -2.07 14.12
CA ASN A 5 -22.98 -2.83 13.12
C ASN A 5 -23.81 -3.93 13.79
N PRO A 6 -25.16 -3.82 13.81
CA PRO A 6 -26.03 -4.79 14.49
C PRO A 6 -26.10 -6.14 13.76
N ILE A 7 -25.64 -6.22 12.50
CA ILE A 7 -25.64 -7.43 11.68
C ILE A 7 -24.56 -8.42 12.17
N GLY A 8 -23.57 -7.94 12.93
CA GLY A 8 -22.52 -8.78 13.52
C GLY A 8 -21.41 -9.17 12.54
N TRP A 9 -21.52 -8.81 11.26
CA TRP A 9 -20.46 -8.97 10.26
C TRP A 9 -20.48 -7.83 9.24
N GLU A 10 -19.37 -7.60 8.56
CA GLU A 10 -19.23 -6.56 7.55
C GLU A 10 -18.26 -7.00 6.46
N GLU A 11 -18.62 -6.80 5.19
CA GLU A 11 -17.69 -6.96 4.07
C GLU A 11 -16.64 -5.84 4.09
N ARG A 12 -15.37 -6.22 3.98
CA ARG A 12 -14.21 -5.33 3.91
C ARG A 12 -13.56 -5.46 2.55
N SER A 13 -12.74 -4.48 2.16
CA SER A 13 -12.09 -4.44 0.84
C SER A 13 -11.31 -5.71 0.48
N ALA A 14 -10.70 -6.38 1.46
CA ALA A 14 -9.90 -7.59 1.24
C ALA A 14 -10.46 -8.86 1.93
N GLY A 15 -11.69 -8.85 2.44
CA GLY A 15 -12.27 -9.99 3.14
C GLY A 15 -13.54 -9.69 3.92
N LEU A 16 -13.83 -10.49 4.93
CA LEU A 16 -15.01 -10.41 5.78
C LEU A 16 -14.61 -10.18 7.24
N CYS A 17 -15.21 -9.18 7.88
CA CYS A 17 -15.10 -8.97 9.32
C CYS A 17 -16.24 -9.69 10.03
N LEU A 18 -15.92 -10.71 10.83
CA LEU A 18 -16.91 -11.50 11.59
C LEU A 18 -17.50 -10.79 12.82
N VAL A 19 -17.14 -9.54 13.04
CA VAL A 19 -17.60 -8.73 14.18
C VAL A 19 -18.09 -7.35 13.75
N GLY A 20 -18.41 -7.19 12.46
CA GLY A 20 -19.10 -6.01 11.95
C GLY A 20 -18.33 -4.70 12.05
N GLY A 21 -16.99 -4.76 11.98
CA GLY A 21 -16.16 -3.55 11.98
C GLY A 21 -16.23 -2.73 13.27
N ASN A 22 -16.73 -3.30 14.37
CA ASN A 22 -16.88 -2.55 15.63
C ASN A 22 -15.51 -2.08 16.14
N THR A 23 -15.30 -0.76 16.25
CA THR A 23 -14.03 -0.17 16.73
C THR A 23 -14.09 0.34 18.17
N VAL A 24 -15.29 0.57 18.71
CA VAL A 24 -15.51 1.11 20.07
C VAL A 24 -16.01 0.03 21.02
N LYS A 25 -15.25 -0.22 22.09
CA LYS A 25 -15.64 -1.16 23.14
C LYS A 25 -16.88 -0.65 23.87
N SER A 26 -17.93 -1.47 23.91
CA SER A 26 -19.09 -1.22 24.75
C SER A 26 -18.88 -1.82 26.13
N ASP A 27 -19.15 -1.03 27.19
CA ASP A 27 -19.20 -1.54 28.56
C ASP A 27 -20.48 -2.36 28.85
N GLU A 28 -21.46 -2.31 27.95
CA GLU A 28 -22.77 -2.94 28.12
C GLU A 28 -22.72 -4.47 27.86
N VAL A 29 -21.78 -4.92 27.01
CA VAL A 29 -21.68 -6.33 26.60
C VAL A 29 -20.21 -6.73 26.44
N SER A 30 -19.64 -7.34 27.48
CA SER A 30 -18.23 -7.80 27.51
C SER A 30 -17.92 -8.95 26.54
N THR A 31 -18.96 -9.62 26.01
CA THR A 31 -18.84 -10.74 25.07
C THR A 31 -18.82 -10.32 23.60
N LEU A 32 -19.02 -9.03 23.28
CA LEU A 32 -19.06 -8.55 21.91
C LEU A 32 -17.64 -8.46 21.31
N GLY A 33 -17.48 -9.04 20.12
CA GLY A 33 -16.24 -8.93 19.34
C GLY A 33 -16.08 -7.55 18.71
N GLY A 34 -14.83 -7.11 18.55
CA GLY A 34 -14.48 -5.87 17.88
C GLY A 34 -12.97 -5.72 17.72
N CYS A 35 -12.53 -4.60 17.15
CA CYS A 35 -11.11 -4.31 16.94
C CYS A 35 -10.33 -4.25 18.27
N TRP A 36 -10.97 -3.96 19.40
CA TRP A 36 -10.32 -3.94 20.71
C TRP A 36 -9.98 -5.34 21.27
N ASN A 37 -10.52 -6.43 20.70
CA ASN A 37 -10.19 -7.81 21.07
C ASN A 37 -9.85 -8.69 19.84
N GLY A 38 -9.43 -8.04 18.76
CA GLY A 38 -9.07 -8.68 17.49
C GLY A 38 -7.59 -9.03 17.37
N GLY A 39 -6.76 -8.71 18.35
CA GLY A 39 -5.33 -9.01 18.35
C GLY A 39 -4.98 -10.36 18.98
N GLU A 40 -3.73 -10.46 19.40
CA GLU A 40 -3.14 -11.68 19.97
C GLU A 40 -3.73 -12.08 21.32
N LEU A 41 -3.56 -13.35 21.69
CA LEU A 41 -4.01 -13.90 22.96
C LEU A 41 -3.10 -13.40 24.09
N ILE A 42 -3.65 -12.58 25.00
CA ILE A 42 -2.96 -12.04 26.18
C ILE A 42 -2.99 -13.05 27.33
N LYS A 43 -4.15 -13.68 27.53
CA LYS A 43 -4.35 -14.65 28.62
C LYS A 43 -5.08 -15.86 28.09
N ASP A 44 -4.39 -16.99 28.12
CA ASP A 44 -5.00 -18.28 27.78
C ASP A 44 -5.83 -18.84 28.94
N ALA A 45 -6.83 -19.62 28.59
CA ALA A 45 -7.71 -20.33 29.49
C ALA A 45 -8.24 -21.59 28.81
N SER A 46 -8.56 -22.62 29.61
CA SER A 46 -9.12 -23.88 29.11
C SER A 46 -10.47 -23.70 28.42
N ALA A 47 -11.31 -22.78 28.91
CA ALA A 47 -12.55 -22.41 28.25
C ALA A 47 -12.37 -21.11 27.45
N ALA A 48 -12.79 -21.12 26.18
CA ALA A 48 -12.64 -20.01 25.24
C ALA A 48 -13.29 -18.70 25.75
N ALA A 49 -14.37 -18.78 26.52
CA ALA A 49 -15.04 -17.62 27.11
C ALA A 49 -14.19 -16.83 28.13
N TYR A 50 -13.13 -17.45 28.66
CA TYR A 50 -12.21 -16.82 29.62
C TYR A 50 -10.87 -16.39 29.00
N ARG A 51 -10.69 -16.63 27.69
CA ARG A 51 -9.52 -16.14 26.96
C ARG A 51 -9.63 -14.62 26.78
N THR A 52 -8.51 -13.93 26.98
CA THR A 52 -8.43 -12.48 26.79
C THR A 52 -7.52 -12.17 25.62
N TYR A 53 -7.97 -11.35 24.70
CA TYR A 53 -7.24 -10.92 23.51
C TYR A 53 -6.95 -9.42 23.56
N GLY A 54 -5.85 -9.01 22.94
CA GLY A 54 -5.50 -7.61 22.78
C GLY A 54 -6.27 -6.93 21.67
N SER A 55 -6.03 -5.62 21.51
CA SER A 55 -6.49 -4.87 20.35
C SER A 55 -5.78 -5.33 19.10
N VAL A 56 -6.42 -5.12 17.95
CA VAL A 56 -5.80 -5.31 16.63
C VAL A 56 -4.50 -4.49 16.58
N PRO A 57 -3.36 -5.13 16.24
CA PRO A 57 -2.09 -4.43 16.09
C PRO A 57 -2.14 -3.34 15.01
N HIS A 58 -1.32 -2.32 15.14
CA HIS A 58 -1.33 -1.13 14.28
C HIS A 58 -2.67 -0.37 14.21
N GLY A 59 -3.61 -0.69 15.12
CA GLY A 59 -4.85 0.05 15.31
C GLY A 59 -6.10 -0.60 14.68
N PRO A 60 -7.27 0.02 14.89
CA PRO A 60 -8.53 -0.45 14.31
C PRO A 60 -8.46 -0.54 12.79
N GLU A 61 -9.21 -1.49 12.21
CA GLU A 61 -9.31 -1.72 10.76
C GLU A 61 -8.05 -2.28 10.07
N ASN A 62 -6.97 -2.57 10.81
CA ASN A 62 -5.88 -3.41 10.31
C ASN A 62 -6.30 -4.90 10.26
N CYS A 63 -7.25 -5.21 9.37
CA CYS A 63 -7.95 -6.49 9.33
C CYS A 63 -7.03 -7.67 9.03
N ILE A 64 -5.97 -7.49 8.28
CA ILE A 64 -5.00 -8.54 7.95
C ILE A 64 -4.30 -9.14 9.19
N ARG A 65 -4.24 -8.40 10.31
CA ARG A 65 -3.73 -8.88 11.61
C ARG A 65 -4.83 -9.10 12.65
N CYS A 66 -6.08 -9.08 12.21
CA CYS A 66 -7.24 -9.25 13.07
C CYS A 66 -7.72 -10.71 13.05
N ARG A 67 -7.84 -11.35 14.22
CA ARG A 67 -8.36 -12.73 14.33
C ARG A 67 -9.83 -12.90 13.94
N TRP A 68 -10.56 -11.79 13.77
CA TRP A 68 -11.94 -11.80 13.29
C TRP A 68 -12.06 -11.69 11.77
N PHE A 69 -10.93 -11.56 11.07
CA PHE A 69 -10.88 -11.42 9.64
C PHE A 69 -10.83 -12.78 8.96
N ILE A 70 -11.63 -12.92 7.92
CA ILE A 70 -11.64 -14.08 7.04
C ILE A 70 -11.45 -13.59 5.61
N THR A 71 -10.67 -14.30 4.82
CA THR A 71 -10.47 -14.00 3.41
C THR A 71 -10.45 -15.29 2.57
N GLU A 72 -10.44 -15.17 1.25
CA GLU A 72 -10.47 -16.28 0.30
C GLU A 72 -9.89 -15.88 -1.05
N ALA A 73 -9.78 -16.84 -1.98
CA ALA A 73 -9.22 -16.65 -3.32
C ALA A 73 -9.78 -15.44 -4.09
N ARG A 74 -11.07 -15.14 -3.94
CA ARG A 74 -11.69 -13.99 -4.64
C ARG A 74 -11.08 -12.64 -4.25
N TYR A 75 -10.50 -12.53 -3.05
CA TYR A 75 -9.88 -11.31 -2.54
C TYR A 75 -8.39 -11.20 -2.86
N LEU A 76 -7.77 -12.20 -3.52
CA LEU A 76 -6.35 -12.14 -3.89
C LEU A 76 -5.95 -10.83 -4.60
N PRO A 77 -6.73 -10.29 -5.56
CA PRO A 77 -6.39 -9.00 -6.17
C PRO A 77 -6.36 -7.84 -5.16
N ALA A 78 -7.32 -7.78 -4.24
CA ALA A 78 -7.40 -6.74 -3.21
C ALA A 78 -6.27 -6.88 -2.18
N LEU A 79 -5.95 -8.11 -1.77
CA LEU A 79 -4.84 -8.41 -0.88
C LEU A 79 -3.49 -8.04 -1.52
N ASN A 80 -3.30 -8.34 -2.81
CA ASN A 80 -2.08 -7.95 -3.52
C ASN A 80 -1.93 -6.42 -3.61
N ALA A 81 -3.04 -5.72 -3.86
CA ALA A 81 -3.05 -4.26 -3.82
C ALA A 81 -2.71 -3.71 -2.42
N GLN A 82 -3.29 -4.28 -1.36
CA GLN A 82 -2.97 -3.93 0.02
C GLN A 82 -1.49 -4.22 0.35
N PHE A 83 -0.95 -5.35 -0.09
CA PHE A 83 0.46 -5.72 0.05
C PHE A 83 1.38 -4.66 -0.58
N ASN A 84 1.08 -4.20 -1.80
CA ASN A 84 1.83 -3.14 -2.46
C ASN A 84 1.81 -1.83 -1.65
N GLN A 85 0.64 -1.45 -1.11
CA GLN A 85 0.51 -0.25 -0.29
C GLN A 85 1.30 -0.34 1.02
N LEU A 86 1.25 -1.47 1.71
CA LEU A 86 1.99 -1.70 2.95
C LEU A 86 3.49 -1.62 2.71
N SER A 87 3.98 -2.23 1.63
CA SER A 87 5.37 -2.12 1.19
C SER A 87 5.79 -0.66 0.99
N TYR A 88 4.94 0.14 0.34
CA TYR A 88 5.22 1.56 0.10
C TYR A 88 5.29 2.36 1.41
N LYS A 89 4.33 2.17 2.31
CA LYS A 89 4.29 2.86 3.61
C LYS A 89 5.51 2.46 4.48
N ALA A 90 5.87 1.18 4.49
CA ALA A 90 7.07 0.69 5.18
C ALA A 90 8.34 1.37 4.62
N HIS A 91 8.50 1.39 3.29
CA HIS A 91 9.64 2.03 2.63
C HIS A 91 9.71 3.54 2.91
N GLN A 92 8.57 4.25 2.90
CA GLN A 92 8.53 5.67 3.23
C GLN A 92 8.97 5.97 4.67
N ALA A 93 8.44 5.22 5.63
CA ALA A 93 8.79 5.37 7.04
C ALA A 93 10.27 5.04 7.28
N ALA A 94 10.78 3.97 6.66
CA ALA A 94 12.18 3.57 6.75
C ALA A 94 13.13 4.63 6.17
N ASN A 95 12.85 5.15 4.96
CA ASN A 95 13.69 6.19 4.35
C ASN A 95 13.72 7.47 5.18
N LEU A 96 12.57 7.90 5.70
CA LEU A 96 12.52 9.07 6.58
C LEU A 96 13.29 8.81 7.88
N SER A 97 13.26 7.58 8.40
CA SER A 97 14.08 7.21 9.56
C SER A 97 15.58 7.34 9.26
N VAL A 98 16.04 6.89 8.08
CA VAL A 98 17.45 7.01 7.66
C VAL A 98 17.88 8.47 7.49
N GLU A 99 17.02 9.31 6.91
CA GLU A 99 17.30 10.76 6.79
C GLU A 99 17.49 11.42 8.17
N ILE A 100 16.60 11.13 9.12
CA ILE A 100 16.68 11.67 10.48
C ILE A 100 17.89 11.11 11.24
N GLU A 101 18.23 9.84 11.02
CA GLU A 101 19.43 9.22 11.59
C GLU A 101 20.70 9.94 11.14
N GLY A 102 20.80 10.29 9.86
CA GLY A 102 21.93 11.08 9.34
C GLY A 102 22.06 12.45 10.02
N GLU A 103 20.95 13.15 10.26
CA GLU A 103 20.95 14.40 11.02
C GLU A 103 21.38 14.19 12.49
N LEU A 104 20.94 13.09 13.10
CA LEU A 104 21.26 12.74 14.48
C LEU A 104 22.73 12.41 14.65
N GLU A 105 23.32 11.63 13.74
CA GLU A 105 24.75 11.30 13.79
C GLU A 105 25.62 12.53 13.58
N ALA A 106 25.24 13.47 12.71
CA ALA A 106 25.96 14.74 12.58
C ALA A 106 25.99 15.55 13.90
N LEU A 107 24.91 15.54 14.70
CA LEU A 107 24.90 16.19 16.01
C LEU A 107 25.70 15.42 17.07
N LYS A 108 25.72 14.09 17.01
CA LYS A 108 26.56 13.27 17.91
C LYS A 108 28.04 13.47 17.63
N ASP A 109 28.42 13.60 16.37
CA ASP A 109 29.79 13.97 15.97
C ASP A 109 30.17 15.35 16.50
N GLU A 110 29.28 16.35 16.37
CA GLU A 110 29.51 17.69 16.94
C GLU A 110 29.67 17.64 18.46
N GLN A 111 28.84 16.87 19.16
CA GLN A 111 28.97 16.66 20.60
C GLN A 111 30.33 16.08 20.95
N PHE A 112 30.76 15.03 20.24
CA PHE A 112 32.07 14.41 20.45
C PHE A 112 33.22 15.42 20.30
N PHE A 113 33.19 16.26 19.27
CA PHE A 113 34.23 17.29 19.08
C PHE A 113 34.21 18.38 20.15
N CYS A 114 33.02 18.79 20.63
CA CYS A 114 32.92 19.72 21.76
C CYS A 114 33.56 19.12 23.02
N GLU A 115 33.28 17.85 23.31
CA GLU A 115 33.85 17.12 24.44
C GLU A 115 35.37 16.98 24.35
N GLU A 116 35.92 16.62 23.17
CA GLU A 116 37.37 16.55 22.95
C GLU A 116 38.07 17.91 23.15
N GLN A 117 37.42 19.01 22.76
CA GLN A 117 37.96 20.37 22.87
C GLN A 117 37.73 20.99 24.26
N GLY A 118 37.03 20.29 25.17
CA GLY A 118 36.62 20.82 26.47
C GLY A 118 35.60 21.97 26.38
N ALA A 119 34.91 22.10 25.24
CA ALA A 119 33.87 23.09 25.02
C ALA A 119 32.49 22.52 25.39
N PRO A 120 31.57 23.33 25.93
CA PRO A 120 30.21 22.87 26.25
C PRO A 120 29.39 22.67 24.97
N PHE A 121 28.72 21.53 24.86
CA PHE A 121 27.74 21.26 23.80
C PHE A 121 26.39 21.93 24.13
N THR A 122 25.83 22.70 23.18
CA THR A 122 24.62 23.53 23.42
C THR A 122 23.35 23.02 22.74
N LYS A 123 23.43 21.95 21.94
CA LYS A 123 22.32 21.47 21.08
C LYS A 123 21.60 20.22 21.62
N HIS A 124 21.61 20.00 22.94
CA HIS A 124 20.96 18.85 23.57
C HIS A 124 19.45 18.75 23.26
N ASN A 125 18.75 19.89 23.21
CA ASN A 125 17.33 19.89 22.89
C ASN A 125 17.06 19.42 21.45
N ASP A 126 17.86 19.89 20.49
CA ASP A 126 17.74 19.50 19.08
C ASP A 126 17.99 18.00 18.91
N MET A 127 19.02 17.48 19.58
CA MET A 127 19.34 16.06 19.62
C MET A 127 18.20 15.23 20.20
N GLN A 128 17.60 15.65 21.31
CA GLN A 128 16.46 14.96 21.92
C GLN A 128 15.23 14.96 20.97
N VAL A 129 15.00 16.06 20.27
CA VAL A 129 13.91 16.17 19.29
C VAL A 129 14.14 15.21 18.11
N LEU A 130 15.36 15.13 17.58
CA LEU A 130 15.72 14.20 16.50
C LEU A 130 15.60 12.75 16.95
N GLN A 131 16.11 12.41 18.14
CA GLN A 131 15.99 11.06 18.71
C GLN A 131 14.54 10.59 18.77
N ARG A 132 13.63 11.41 19.32
CA ARG A 132 12.20 11.09 19.37
C ARG A 132 11.58 10.93 17.97
N ARG A 133 11.99 11.75 17.01
CA ARG A 133 11.50 11.66 15.62
C ARG A 133 11.97 10.36 14.95
N TYR A 134 13.23 9.99 15.14
CA TYR A 134 13.83 8.75 14.65
C TYR A 134 13.10 7.53 15.21
N GLU A 135 12.96 7.44 16.54
CA GLU A 135 12.24 6.35 17.21
C GLU A 135 10.81 6.20 16.70
N LYS A 136 10.11 7.32 16.48
CA LYS A 136 8.76 7.30 15.91
C LYS A 136 8.74 6.66 14.52
N GLN A 137 9.67 7.01 13.64
CA GLN A 137 9.70 6.45 12.28
C GLN A 137 10.12 4.97 12.29
N GLN A 138 11.00 4.56 13.20
CA GLN A 138 11.35 3.15 13.35
C GLN A 138 10.16 2.29 13.77
N VAL A 139 9.40 2.74 14.76
CA VAL A 139 8.19 2.02 15.21
C VAL A 139 7.16 1.92 14.08
N GLU A 140 6.96 3.01 13.34
CA GLU A 140 6.02 3.02 12.21
C GLU A 140 6.48 2.09 11.07
N ALA A 141 7.77 2.11 10.71
CA ALA A 141 8.34 1.23 9.69
C ALA A 141 8.23 -0.26 10.08
N ASP A 142 8.48 -0.58 11.36
CA ASP A 142 8.35 -1.92 11.91
C ASP A 142 6.89 -2.41 11.86
N GLU A 143 5.92 -1.58 12.28
CA GLU A 143 4.50 -1.97 12.21
C GLU A 143 4.00 -2.16 10.78
N TYR A 144 4.36 -1.28 9.82
CA TYR A 144 4.04 -1.53 8.40
C TYR A 144 4.70 -2.79 7.86
N THR A 145 5.92 -3.12 8.29
CA THR A 145 6.62 -4.34 7.87
C THR A 145 5.91 -5.58 8.41
N LYS A 146 5.48 -5.59 9.67
CA LYS A 146 4.68 -6.68 10.25
C LYS A 146 3.35 -6.86 9.53
N ASP A 147 2.68 -5.76 9.19
CA ASP A 147 1.46 -5.78 8.39
C ASP A 147 1.73 -6.36 6.99
N TRP A 148 2.81 -5.92 6.35
CA TRP A 148 3.22 -6.41 5.04
C TRP A 148 3.46 -7.92 5.03
N ILE A 149 4.16 -8.44 6.05
CA ILE A 149 4.39 -9.88 6.26
C ILE A 149 3.08 -10.62 6.52
N ALA A 150 2.20 -10.10 7.39
CA ALA A 150 0.91 -10.73 7.66
C ALA A 150 0.03 -10.82 6.40
N CYS A 151 0.02 -9.78 5.57
CA CYS A 151 -0.68 -9.78 4.29
C CYS A 151 -0.11 -10.85 3.33
N PHE A 152 1.23 -10.93 3.24
CA PHE A 152 1.91 -11.95 2.45
C PHE A 152 1.56 -13.38 2.87
N GLU A 153 1.55 -13.64 4.18
CA GLU A 153 1.17 -14.94 4.71
C GLU A 153 -0.26 -15.31 4.36
N LEU A 154 -1.20 -14.35 4.40
CA LEU A 154 -2.59 -14.59 3.99
C LEU A 154 -2.68 -14.94 2.50
N ILE A 155 -2.04 -14.17 1.64
CA ILE A 155 -1.97 -14.43 0.20
C ILE A 155 -1.40 -15.83 -0.07
N SER A 156 -0.29 -16.16 0.61
CA SER A 156 0.39 -17.46 0.46
C SER A 156 -0.49 -18.63 0.91
N LYS A 157 -1.20 -18.48 2.03
CA LYS A 157 -2.16 -19.49 2.52
C LYS A 157 -3.29 -19.71 1.54
N ILE A 158 -3.82 -18.63 0.94
CA ILE A 158 -4.87 -18.71 -0.07
C ILE A 158 -4.40 -19.50 -1.28
N ILE A 159 -3.24 -19.13 -1.83
CA ILE A 159 -2.64 -19.83 -2.96
C ILE A 159 -2.47 -21.32 -2.66
N HIS A 160 -1.89 -21.68 -1.51
CA HIS A 160 -1.65 -23.06 -1.15
C HIS A 160 -2.95 -23.87 -1.06
N VAL A 161 -3.99 -23.29 -0.45
CA VAL A 161 -5.31 -23.92 -0.34
C VAL A 161 -5.95 -24.13 -1.72
N GLU A 162 -5.76 -23.19 -2.65
CA GLU A 162 -6.26 -23.30 -4.03
C GLU A 162 -5.48 -24.33 -4.85
N GLU A 163 -4.14 -24.37 -4.73
CA GLU A 163 -3.29 -25.36 -5.42
C GLU A 163 -3.56 -26.79 -4.95
N ALA A 164 -3.97 -26.97 -3.70
CA ALA A 164 -4.35 -28.25 -3.13
C ALA A 164 -5.81 -28.65 -3.45
N ARG A 165 -6.57 -27.87 -4.25
CA ARG A 165 -7.93 -28.25 -4.66
C ARG A 165 -7.88 -29.36 -5.71
N ASN A 166 -8.78 -30.33 -5.56
CA ASN A 166 -9.08 -31.29 -6.62
C ASN A 166 -10.02 -30.64 -7.65
N ASP A 167 -9.96 -31.07 -8.91
CA ASP A 167 -10.77 -30.52 -10.01
C ASP A 167 -12.31 -30.60 -9.77
N ASP A 168 -12.76 -31.46 -8.84
CA ASP A 168 -14.15 -31.65 -8.45
C ASP A 168 -14.57 -30.90 -7.16
N ASP A 169 -13.63 -30.20 -6.50
CA ASP A 169 -13.86 -29.48 -5.25
C ASP A 169 -14.37 -28.04 -5.50
N THR A 170 -15.69 -27.92 -5.59
CA THR A 170 -16.41 -26.64 -5.83
C THR A 170 -16.73 -25.85 -4.56
N LYS A 171 -16.22 -26.25 -3.38
CA LYS A 171 -16.53 -25.57 -2.11
C LYS A 171 -15.65 -24.33 -1.92
N ASP A 172 -16.24 -23.26 -1.40
CA ASP A 172 -15.47 -22.08 -0.97
C ASP A 172 -14.66 -22.43 0.29
N LYS A 173 -13.33 -22.33 0.18
CA LYS A 173 -12.41 -22.53 1.32
C LYS A 173 -12.03 -21.17 1.88
N LEU A 174 -12.68 -20.81 2.98
CA LEU A 174 -12.37 -19.61 3.76
C LEU A 174 -11.10 -19.82 4.56
N ILE A 175 -10.18 -18.86 4.52
CA ILE A 175 -8.96 -18.86 5.32
C ILE A 175 -9.11 -17.89 6.48
N ALA A 176 -9.05 -18.45 7.68
CA ALA A 176 -8.89 -17.71 8.92
C ALA A 176 -7.39 -17.45 9.16
N VAL A 177 -7.07 -16.30 9.74
CA VAL A 177 -5.70 -15.94 10.10
C VAL A 177 -5.15 -16.94 11.16
N GLY A 178 -4.25 -17.86 10.77
CA GLY A 178 -3.67 -18.94 11.61
C GLY A 178 -2.51 -19.72 10.95
N ASN A 179 -1.77 -20.55 11.72
CA ASN A 179 -0.33 -20.90 11.53
C ASN A 179 0.13 -21.72 10.29
N GLU A 180 1.45 -21.61 10.05
CA GLU A 180 2.46 -22.25 9.19
C GLU A 180 2.28 -23.74 8.87
N GLN A 181 2.09 -24.06 7.58
CA GLN A 181 2.96 -24.97 6.84
C GLN A 181 2.68 -24.88 5.33
N ASP A 182 3.78 -24.89 4.57
CA ASP A 182 3.95 -25.11 3.12
C ASP A 182 3.72 -23.94 2.14
N ILE A 183 4.79 -23.15 2.00
CA ILE A 183 5.03 -22.14 0.97
C ILE A 183 5.83 -22.78 -0.17
N SER A 184 5.26 -22.85 -1.37
CA SER A 184 6.01 -22.75 -2.63
C SER A 184 5.04 -22.77 -3.81
N HIS A 185 4.82 -21.63 -4.48
CA HIS A 185 5.04 -21.49 -5.94
C HIS A 185 4.30 -20.34 -6.65
N ALA A 186 3.30 -19.65 -6.09
CA ALA A 186 2.55 -18.67 -6.91
C ALA A 186 2.94 -17.18 -6.79
N LEU A 187 3.95 -16.82 -6.00
CA LEU A 187 4.43 -15.43 -5.92
C LEU A 187 5.73 -15.28 -6.71
N LYS A 188 5.63 -14.75 -7.93
CA LYS A 188 6.79 -14.12 -8.59
C LYS A 188 7.08 -12.82 -7.83
N PHE A 189 7.78 -12.91 -6.71
CA PHE A 189 8.30 -11.74 -6.01
C PHE A 189 9.28 -11.04 -6.95
N VAL A 190 8.88 -9.88 -7.46
CA VAL A 190 9.81 -9.01 -8.18
C VAL A 190 10.39 -8.08 -7.13
N GLU A 191 11.49 -8.51 -6.52
CA GLU A 191 12.35 -7.56 -5.80
C GLU A 191 12.77 -6.49 -6.80
N THR A 192 12.41 -5.24 -6.52
CA THR A 192 12.62 -4.14 -7.45
C THR A 192 13.06 -2.90 -6.70
N GLU A 193 14.15 -2.30 -7.17
CA GLU A 193 14.59 -0.96 -6.75
C GLU A 193 13.89 0.14 -7.56
N SER A 194 13.00 -0.23 -8.49
CA SER A 194 12.27 0.71 -9.35
C SER A 194 11.14 1.38 -8.59
N GLU A 195 11.37 2.63 -8.19
CA GLU A 195 10.34 3.45 -7.56
C GLU A 195 9.17 3.70 -8.53
N LEU A 196 9.43 3.94 -9.81
CA LEU A 196 8.38 4.15 -10.80
C LEU A 196 7.48 2.92 -10.92
N LEU A 197 8.05 1.71 -10.91
CA LEU A 197 7.28 0.48 -10.95
C LEU A 197 6.34 0.42 -9.76
N HIS A 198 6.87 0.62 -8.55
CA HIS A 198 6.07 0.57 -7.32
C HIS A 198 4.93 1.59 -7.34
N LEU A 199 5.24 2.86 -7.63
CA LEU A 199 4.24 3.92 -7.74
C LEU A 199 3.18 3.62 -8.81
N SER A 200 3.59 3.01 -9.92
CA SER A 200 2.69 2.64 -11.02
C SER A 200 1.71 1.54 -10.62
N LEU A 201 2.16 0.55 -9.85
CA LEU A 201 1.31 -0.52 -9.33
C LEU A 201 0.31 0.01 -8.31
N LEU A 202 0.76 0.84 -7.35
CA LEU A 202 -0.10 1.48 -6.37
C LEU A 202 -1.25 2.26 -7.02
N CYS A 203 -0.90 3.07 -8.02
CA CYS A 203 -1.87 3.88 -8.74
C CYS A 203 -2.79 3.03 -9.63
N ASP A 204 -2.29 1.93 -10.19
CA ASP A 204 -3.08 1.01 -10.99
C ASP A 204 -4.16 0.32 -10.15
N ASP A 205 -3.76 -0.20 -8.99
CA ASP A 205 -4.63 -0.86 -8.02
C ASP A 205 -5.69 0.11 -7.46
N ALA A 206 -5.30 1.35 -7.17
CA ALA A 206 -6.19 2.39 -6.65
C ALA A 206 -7.33 2.81 -7.61
N GLU A 207 -7.33 2.40 -8.89
CA GLU A 207 -8.48 2.62 -9.77
C GLU A 207 -9.62 1.60 -9.50
N PHE A 208 -9.29 0.44 -8.90
CA PHE A 208 -10.22 -0.66 -8.67
C PHE A 208 -10.69 -0.78 -7.23
N PHE A 209 -9.87 -0.33 -6.26
CA PHE A 209 -10.14 -0.49 -4.83
C PHE A 209 -10.33 0.89 -4.16
N PRO A 210 -11.58 1.32 -3.86
CA PRO A 210 -11.86 2.65 -3.32
C PRO A 210 -11.16 2.96 -1.99
N ASP A 211 -11.17 2.04 -1.02
CA ASP A 211 -10.50 2.24 0.27
C ASP A 211 -9.00 2.50 0.08
N LEU A 212 -8.38 1.75 -0.85
CA LEU A 212 -6.97 1.90 -1.20
C LEU A 212 -6.71 3.20 -1.99
N GLN A 213 -7.68 3.66 -2.78
CA GLN A 213 -7.61 4.97 -3.43
C GLN A 213 -7.55 6.10 -2.40
N ASP A 214 -8.42 6.08 -1.40
CA ASP A 214 -8.46 7.09 -0.35
C ASP A 214 -7.17 7.12 0.47
N GLU A 215 -6.59 5.95 0.76
CA GLU A 215 -5.27 5.83 1.39
C GLU A 215 -4.15 6.38 0.51
N LEU A 216 -4.16 6.05 -0.79
CA LEU A 216 -3.12 6.51 -1.73
C LEU A 216 -3.10 8.03 -1.86
N ARG A 217 -4.28 8.68 -1.90
CA ARG A 217 -4.43 10.14 -2.03
C ARG A 217 -3.96 10.93 -0.82
N LYS A 218 -3.76 10.27 0.33
CA LYS A 218 -3.13 10.89 1.51
C LYS A 218 -1.60 10.95 1.38
N THR A 219 -1.04 10.36 0.32
CA THR A 219 0.39 10.26 0.09
C THR A 219 0.79 11.04 -1.18
N PRO A 220 2.07 11.43 -1.34
CA PRO A 220 2.53 12.07 -2.57
C PRO A 220 2.70 11.09 -3.75
N ALA A 221 2.22 9.84 -3.66
CA ALA A 221 2.52 8.80 -4.65
C ALA A 221 2.06 9.16 -6.06
N ILE A 222 0.84 9.68 -6.21
CA ILE A 222 0.27 10.07 -7.51
C ILE A 222 1.10 11.18 -8.13
N GLU A 223 1.37 12.24 -7.37
CA GLU A 223 2.16 13.38 -7.82
C GLU A 223 3.61 12.96 -8.15
N LYS A 224 4.23 12.12 -7.31
CA LYS A 224 5.60 11.62 -7.51
C LYS A 224 5.72 10.84 -8.82
N ARG A 225 4.75 9.97 -9.10
CA ARG A 225 4.66 9.22 -10.37
C ARG A 225 4.48 10.17 -11.54
N SER A 226 3.50 11.07 -11.47
CA SER A 226 3.22 12.05 -12.51
C SER A 226 4.43 12.92 -12.82
N ARG A 227 5.18 13.35 -11.80
CA ARG A 227 6.43 14.10 -11.96
C ARG A 227 7.50 13.29 -12.67
N GLN A 228 7.66 11.99 -12.38
CA GLN A 228 8.59 11.12 -13.10
C GLN A 228 8.18 10.96 -14.57
N LEU A 229 6.88 10.75 -14.85
CA LEU A 229 6.36 10.69 -16.22
C LEU A 229 6.55 12.01 -16.99
N SER A 230 6.26 13.15 -16.35
CA SER A 230 6.50 14.49 -16.93
C SER A 230 7.97 14.72 -17.26
N ARG A 231 8.89 14.28 -16.40
CA ARG A 231 10.34 14.35 -16.69
C ARG A 231 10.70 13.50 -17.92
N ALA A 232 10.08 12.32 -18.06
CA ALA A 232 10.29 11.46 -19.22
C ALA A 232 9.75 12.12 -20.51
N LEU A 233 8.56 12.74 -20.45
CA LEU A 233 7.96 13.53 -21.54
C LEU A 233 8.88 14.66 -21.99
N MET A 234 9.34 15.48 -21.05
CA MET A 234 10.20 16.63 -21.33
C MET A 234 11.53 16.20 -21.96
N LYS A 235 12.16 15.13 -21.48
CA LYS A 235 13.39 14.57 -22.08
C LYS A 235 13.21 14.14 -23.54
N LYS A 236 11.97 13.88 -23.96
CA LYS A 236 11.59 13.51 -25.33
C LYS A 236 11.01 14.68 -26.15
N GLY A 237 11.01 15.89 -25.61
CA GLY A 237 10.50 17.08 -26.28
C GLY A 237 8.97 17.20 -26.29
N PHE A 238 8.28 16.43 -25.45
CA PHE A 238 6.84 16.56 -25.24
C PHE A 238 6.54 17.51 -24.09
N GLU A 239 5.36 18.13 -24.13
CA GLU A 239 4.84 18.94 -23.03
C GLU A 239 4.56 18.07 -21.80
N PRO A 240 4.86 18.57 -20.58
CA PRO A 240 4.62 17.83 -19.33
C PRO A 240 3.14 17.90 -18.91
N ILE A 241 2.25 17.32 -19.70
CA ILE A 241 0.78 17.46 -19.56
C ILE A 241 0.23 17.14 -18.17
N PHE A 242 0.89 16.27 -17.38
CA PHE A 242 0.42 15.92 -16.04
C PHE A 242 0.54 17.09 -15.05
N MET A 243 1.38 18.09 -15.32
CA MET A 243 1.52 19.27 -14.45
C MET A 243 0.27 20.17 -14.45
N GLU A 244 -0.55 20.09 -15.50
CA GLU A 244 -1.79 20.86 -15.64
C GLU A 244 -3.02 20.09 -15.11
N MET A 245 -2.83 18.85 -14.65
CA MET A 245 -3.89 17.95 -14.21
C MET A 245 -4.03 17.96 -12.68
N ASP A 246 -5.27 17.88 -12.20
CA ASP A 246 -5.53 17.57 -10.79
C ASP A 246 -5.16 16.10 -10.45
N GLU A 247 -5.14 15.77 -9.17
CA GLU A 247 -4.73 14.45 -8.68
C GLU A 247 -5.57 13.30 -9.29
N LYS A 248 -6.87 13.49 -9.47
CA LYS A 248 -7.77 12.46 -10.03
C LYS A 248 -7.49 12.26 -11.52
N GLN A 249 -7.30 13.36 -12.25
CA GLN A 249 -6.92 13.33 -13.66
C GLN A 249 -5.55 12.66 -13.84
N GLN A 250 -4.56 13.02 -13.01
CA GLN A 250 -3.24 12.41 -12.99
C GLN A 250 -3.29 10.89 -12.75
N LEU A 251 -4.14 10.43 -11.82
CA LEU A 251 -4.34 9.01 -11.55
C LEU A 251 -4.82 8.27 -12.81
N ILE A 252 -5.93 8.73 -13.38
CA ILE A 252 -6.60 8.09 -14.53
C ILE A 252 -5.73 8.15 -15.79
N ALA A 253 -5.14 9.31 -16.08
CA ALA A 253 -4.31 9.54 -17.26
C ALA A 253 -3.00 8.74 -17.16
N GLY A 254 -2.33 8.79 -16.01
CA GLY A 254 -1.09 8.05 -15.79
C GLY A 254 -1.29 6.54 -15.90
N ASN A 255 -2.40 6.01 -15.36
CA ASN A 255 -2.76 4.61 -15.51
C ASN A 255 -3.00 4.24 -16.97
N ALA A 256 -3.71 5.07 -17.74
CA ALA A 256 -3.99 4.81 -19.14
C ALA A 256 -2.70 4.74 -19.98
N MET A 257 -1.79 5.70 -19.78
CA MET A 257 -0.48 5.73 -20.43
C MET A 257 0.30 4.44 -20.15
N LEU A 258 0.49 4.13 -18.86
CA LEU A 258 1.33 3.02 -18.42
C LEU A 258 0.73 1.66 -18.79
N ARG A 259 -0.58 1.46 -18.68
CA ARG A 259 -1.26 0.23 -19.14
C ARG A 259 -1.03 -0.01 -20.63
N GLN A 260 -1.18 1.03 -21.45
CA GLN A 260 -1.00 0.91 -22.89
C GLN A 260 0.45 0.58 -23.23
N MET A 261 1.41 1.22 -22.56
CA MET A 261 2.83 0.91 -22.73
C MET A 261 3.14 -0.51 -22.26
N ALA A 262 2.65 -0.93 -21.09
CA ALA A 262 2.89 -2.26 -20.54
C ALA A 262 2.37 -3.35 -21.48
N LYS A 263 1.16 -3.19 -22.03
CA LYS A 263 0.57 -4.12 -23.00
C LYS A 263 1.38 -4.26 -24.28
N ILE A 264 2.07 -3.21 -24.72
CA ILE A 264 2.95 -3.25 -25.89
C ILE A 264 4.30 -3.88 -25.54
N ALA A 265 4.83 -3.60 -24.35
CA ALA A 265 6.10 -4.13 -23.87
C ALA A 265 6.02 -5.63 -23.56
N ASP A 266 4.88 -6.09 -23.05
CA ASP A 266 4.55 -7.49 -22.83
C ASP A 266 3.02 -7.71 -22.91
N PRO A 267 2.52 -8.30 -24.00
CA PRO A 267 1.09 -8.55 -24.17
C PRO A 267 0.55 -9.66 -23.25
N ASP A 268 1.41 -10.57 -22.79
CA ASP A 268 1.00 -11.82 -22.13
C ASP A 268 1.15 -11.73 -20.60
N ASP A 269 2.10 -10.93 -20.10
CA ASP A 269 2.33 -10.71 -18.68
C ASP A 269 2.31 -9.22 -18.34
N LYS A 270 1.20 -8.78 -17.73
CA LYS A 270 1.01 -7.38 -17.31
C LYS A 270 2.14 -6.91 -16.38
N MET A 271 2.53 -7.71 -15.40
CA MET A 271 3.55 -7.31 -14.41
C MET A 271 4.93 -7.19 -15.06
N GLU A 272 5.25 -8.14 -15.94
CA GLU A 272 6.45 -8.10 -16.77
C GLU A 272 6.45 -6.83 -17.65
N GLY A 273 5.31 -6.50 -18.27
CA GLY A 273 5.11 -5.29 -19.07
C GLY A 273 5.34 -4.00 -18.27
N TYR A 274 4.77 -3.89 -17.07
CA TYR A 274 4.98 -2.74 -16.18
C TYR A 274 6.45 -2.59 -15.78
N ARG A 275 7.12 -3.68 -15.37
CA ARG A 275 8.53 -3.64 -15.01
C ARG A 275 9.42 -3.25 -16.19
N LYS A 276 9.15 -3.78 -17.39
CA LYS A 276 9.86 -3.35 -18.62
C LYS A 276 9.69 -1.84 -18.84
N VAL A 277 8.46 -1.33 -18.76
CA VAL A 277 8.16 0.11 -18.94
C VAL A 277 8.84 0.97 -17.89
N ALA A 278 8.78 0.60 -16.62
CA ALA A 278 9.41 1.35 -15.54
C ALA A 278 10.93 1.42 -15.74
N ASN A 279 11.57 0.27 -15.99
CA ASN A 279 12.99 0.21 -16.32
C ASN A 279 13.34 1.06 -17.56
N TYR A 280 12.50 1.03 -18.60
CA TYR A 280 12.70 1.85 -19.81
C TYR A 280 12.65 3.36 -19.51
N ILE A 281 11.80 3.79 -18.59
CA ILE A 281 11.66 5.21 -18.25
C ILE A 281 12.79 5.66 -17.31
N GLU A 282 13.12 4.86 -16.30
CA GLU A 282 14.10 5.20 -15.27
C GLU A 282 15.55 5.13 -15.75
N ALA A 283 15.91 4.08 -16.49
CA ALA A 283 17.28 3.92 -17.00
C ALA A 283 17.67 5.07 -17.94
N GLY A 284 16.69 5.74 -18.56
CA GLY A 284 16.94 6.73 -19.61
C GLY A 284 17.66 6.13 -20.84
N GLU A 285 18.00 4.84 -20.81
CA GLU A 285 18.78 4.08 -21.77
C GLU A 285 17.90 3.00 -22.38
N TYR A 286 17.12 3.41 -23.37
CA TYR A 286 16.84 2.75 -24.65
C TYR A 286 15.95 3.73 -25.44
N LEU A 287 16.53 4.89 -25.75
CA LEU A 287 15.88 6.07 -26.34
C LEU A 287 15.45 5.88 -27.81
N SER A 288 15.22 4.66 -28.29
CA SER A 288 14.95 4.35 -29.70
C SER A 288 13.56 3.78 -30.00
N ASN A 289 12.78 3.31 -29.02
CA ASN A 289 11.43 2.78 -29.30
C ASN A 289 10.35 3.87 -29.28
N HIS A 290 10.40 4.81 -30.24
CA HIS A 290 9.42 5.89 -30.42
C HIS A 290 7.96 5.40 -30.42
N LYS A 291 7.72 4.15 -30.86
CA LYS A 291 6.38 3.56 -30.93
C LYS A 291 5.74 3.36 -29.56
N LEU A 292 6.51 2.96 -28.55
CA LEU A 292 5.99 2.70 -27.21
C LEU A 292 5.50 4.00 -26.55
N PHE A 293 6.33 5.04 -26.63
CA PHE A 293 6.02 6.34 -26.04
C PHE A 293 4.85 7.03 -26.77
N ASN A 294 4.85 6.99 -28.11
CA ASN A 294 3.72 7.50 -28.91
C ASN A 294 2.41 6.76 -28.61
N ALA A 295 2.45 5.45 -28.38
CA ALA A 295 1.26 4.70 -28.00
C ALA A 295 0.74 5.08 -26.61
N GLY A 296 1.64 5.30 -25.64
CA GLY A 296 1.28 5.84 -24.33
C GLY A 296 0.61 7.22 -24.45
N MET A 297 1.15 8.10 -25.30
CA MET A 297 0.58 9.42 -25.57
C MET A 297 -0.79 9.37 -26.24
N ASN A 298 -1.00 8.48 -27.22
CA ASN A 298 -2.31 8.33 -27.84
C ASN A 298 -3.37 7.87 -26.82
N ALA A 299 -3.02 6.95 -25.93
CA ALA A 299 -3.92 6.51 -24.85
C ALA A 299 -4.22 7.64 -23.85
N LEU A 300 -3.27 8.55 -23.61
CA LEU A 300 -3.49 9.76 -22.82
C LEU A 300 -4.48 10.69 -23.50
N SER A 301 -4.28 11.01 -24.77
CA SER A 301 -5.18 11.91 -25.52
C SER A 301 -6.60 11.37 -25.60
N ASP A 302 -6.78 10.07 -25.85
CA ASP A 302 -8.11 9.43 -25.92
C ASP A 302 -8.88 9.49 -24.59
N LYS A 303 -8.20 9.39 -23.44
CA LYS A 303 -8.84 9.53 -22.12
C LYS A 303 -8.96 10.98 -21.66
N ALA A 304 -7.99 11.85 -21.95
CA ALA A 304 -8.03 13.28 -21.63
C ALA A 304 -9.20 13.96 -22.35
N LEU A 305 -9.42 13.65 -23.63
CA LEU A 305 -10.59 14.11 -24.40
C LEU A 305 -11.93 13.61 -23.80
N ARG A 306 -11.95 12.45 -23.15
CA ARG A 306 -13.15 11.96 -22.44
C ARG A 306 -13.34 12.62 -21.07
N LEU A 307 -12.26 13.02 -20.41
CA LEU A 307 -12.30 13.73 -19.13
C LEU A 307 -12.77 15.19 -19.32
N GLU A 308 -12.38 15.86 -20.40
CA GLU A 308 -12.92 17.18 -20.79
C GLU A 308 -14.45 17.15 -20.98
N ASN A 309 -14.98 16.05 -21.52
CA ASN A 309 -16.42 15.85 -21.71
C ASN A 309 -17.18 15.53 -20.41
N LEU A 310 -16.49 15.11 -19.34
CA LEU A 310 -17.09 14.89 -18.01
C LEU A 310 -17.06 16.15 -17.13
N THR A 311 -16.27 17.15 -17.51
CA THR A 311 -16.16 18.45 -16.83
C THR A 311 -17.07 19.53 -17.38
N GLN A 312 -17.90 19.26 -18.39
CA GLN A 312 -19.00 20.17 -18.73
C GLN A 312 -20.04 20.12 -17.60
N PRO A 313 -20.29 21.23 -16.89
CA PRO A 313 -21.46 21.30 -16.02
C PRO A 313 -22.67 21.04 -16.92
N ALA A 314 -23.59 20.20 -16.49
CA ALA A 314 -24.94 20.25 -17.01
C ALA A 314 -25.42 21.69 -16.82
N LEU A 315 -25.38 22.48 -17.89
CA LEU A 315 -26.09 23.73 -17.98
C LEU A 315 -27.55 23.35 -17.74
N LEU A 316 -28.04 23.67 -16.54
CA LEU A 316 -29.46 23.71 -16.25
C LEU A 316 -30.04 24.80 -17.16
N GLU A 317 -30.44 24.40 -18.37
CA GLU A 317 -31.40 25.13 -19.17
C GLU A 317 -32.80 24.61 -18.81
N GLY A 318 -33.61 25.47 -18.18
CA GLY A 318 -35.06 25.27 -17.99
C GLY A 318 -35.52 25.06 -16.56
#